data_AF-A0A2M7UHS3-F1
#
_entry.id   AF-A0A2M7UHS3-F1
#
_cell.length_a   1.000
_cell.length_b   1.000
_cell.length_c   1.000
_cell.angle_alpha   90.00
_cell.angle_beta   90.00
_cell.angle_gamma   90.00
#
_symmetry.space_group_name_H-M   'P 1'
#
loop_
_entity.id
_entity.type
_entity.pdbx_description
1 polymer ?
#
loop_
_entity_poly.entity_id
_entity_poly.type
_entity_poly.pdbx_seq_one_letter_code
_entity_poly.pdbx_strand_id
1 'polypeptide(L)'
;MDPKKILIATVLIFLFGSLLTGCGDRDNSELASFRLAAPVSAAQRSLMATQLQKDVVIEFLPTRDHDRVVIEIRLSNPSRKPITSVQTWLSFDPKKLEGTDMNVVDSPFALTAPFKNTFDNKRGLVMLGRANNTPISDPYITVATLTFKSLKPGVTMIDAYDYQPDLSGHTSVNILFNHLPYNVLAEPEIPTLVLR
;
A
#
# COMPACT_ATOMS: atom_id res chain seq x y z
N MET A 1 -33.04 -5.78 12.11
CA MET A 1 -32.10 -5.38 11.04
C MET A 1 -30.88 -6.27 11.17
N ASP A 2 -30.65 -7.07 10.13
CA ASP A 2 -29.85 -8.29 10.15
C ASP A 2 -28.38 -7.99 9.74
N PRO A 3 -27.35 -8.32 10.54
CA PRO A 3 -25.97 -7.93 10.30
C PRO A 3 -25.23 -9.01 9.52
N LYS A 4 -25.66 -9.29 8.28
CA LYS A 4 -24.93 -10.18 7.37
C LYS A 4 -25.12 -9.70 5.94
N LYS A 5 -24.18 -8.89 5.45
CA LYS A 5 -23.77 -8.73 4.03
C LYS A 5 -22.87 -7.49 3.90
N ILE A 6 -21.57 -7.67 4.10
CA ILE A 6 -20.56 -6.83 3.43
C ILE A 6 -19.72 -7.80 2.60
N LEU A 7 -20.04 -7.83 1.31
CA LEU A 7 -19.35 -8.59 0.30
C LEU A 7 -18.04 -7.84 0.00
N ILE A 8 -16.90 -8.40 0.40
CA ILE A 8 -15.59 -7.92 -0.04
C ILE A 8 -15.43 -8.36 -1.49
N ALA A 9 -15.51 -7.39 -2.40
CA ALA A 9 -15.22 -7.58 -3.81
C ALA A 9 -13.70 -7.65 -4.00
N THR A 10 -13.13 -8.85 -3.87
CA THR A 10 -11.77 -9.13 -4.34
C THR A 10 -11.83 -9.37 -5.84
N VAL A 11 -11.37 -8.39 -6.61
CA VAL A 11 -11.17 -8.49 -8.06
C VAL A 11 -9.98 -9.42 -8.30
N LEU A 12 -10.26 -10.69 -8.57
CA LEU A 12 -9.32 -11.63 -9.19
C LEU A 12 -9.53 -11.59 -10.70
N ILE A 13 -8.63 -10.92 -11.41
CA ILE A 13 -8.53 -11.02 -12.86
C ILE A 13 -7.88 -12.38 -13.16
N PHE A 14 -8.69 -13.39 -13.44
CA PHE A 14 -8.23 -14.62 -14.06
C PHE A 14 -8.27 -14.46 -15.58
N LEU A 15 -7.09 -14.58 -16.21
CA LEU A 15 -7.01 -15.01 -17.61
C LEU A 15 -7.56 -16.44 -17.69
N PHE A 16 -8.74 -16.60 -18.30
CA PHE A 16 -9.14 -17.89 -18.84
C PHE A 16 -8.86 -17.91 -20.33
N GLY A 17 -7.84 -18.67 -20.69
CA GLY A 17 -7.62 -19.15 -22.04
C GLY A 17 -8.80 -20.01 -22.49
N SER A 18 -9.17 -19.79 -23.74
CA SER A 18 -9.98 -20.62 -24.61
C SER A 18 -9.94 -22.12 -24.31
N LEU A 19 -11.12 -22.74 -24.19
CA LEU A 19 -11.37 -24.14 -24.58
C LEU A 19 -12.88 -24.39 -24.68
N LEU A 20 -13.42 -24.29 -25.89
CA LEU A 20 -14.62 -25.02 -26.30
C LEU A 20 -14.20 -26.07 -27.33
N THR A 21 -13.93 -27.27 -26.81
CA THR A 21 -14.40 -28.59 -27.29
C THR A 21 -14.72 -28.74 -28.78
N GLY A 22 -13.83 -29.44 -29.48
CA GLY A 22 -14.20 -30.38 -30.55
C GLY A 22 -13.98 -31.82 -30.05
N CYS A 23 -15.04 -32.62 -29.99
CA CYS A 23 -15.00 -34.04 -29.65
C CYS A 23 -14.12 -34.83 -30.62
N GLY A 24 -13.25 -35.68 -30.09
CA GLY A 24 -12.53 -36.71 -30.83
C GLY A 24 -11.92 -37.70 -29.87
N ASP A 25 -12.51 -38.89 -29.81
CA ASP A 25 -12.01 -40.08 -29.12
C ASP A 25 -10.51 -40.29 -29.36
N ARG A 26 -9.72 -40.29 -28.27
CA ARG A 26 -8.49 -41.06 -28.15
C ARG A 26 -8.27 -41.48 -26.71
N ASP A 27 -8.29 -42.80 -26.52
CA ASP A 27 -7.54 -43.51 -25.49
C ASP A 27 -6.15 -42.90 -25.32
N ASN A 28 -5.82 -42.50 -24.09
CA ASN A 28 -4.52 -42.78 -23.49
C ASN A 28 -4.55 -42.37 -22.01
N SER A 29 -4.26 -43.35 -21.17
CA SER A 29 -3.90 -43.21 -19.77
C SER A 29 -2.66 -42.31 -19.61
N GLU A 30 -2.84 -40.99 -19.58
CA GLU A 30 -1.88 -40.09 -18.93
C GLU A 30 -2.26 -40.00 -17.45
N LEU A 31 -1.71 -40.94 -16.67
CA LEU A 31 -1.43 -40.66 -15.26
C LEU A 31 -0.56 -39.40 -15.24
N ALA A 32 -1.20 -38.26 -15.00
CA ALA A 32 -0.54 -36.98 -14.82
C ALA A 32 0.53 -37.17 -13.74
N SER A 33 1.77 -37.35 -14.17
CA SER A 33 2.91 -37.44 -13.28
C SER A 33 2.92 -36.14 -12.47
N PHE A 34 2.63 -36.23 -11.18
CA PHE A 34 2.72 -35.13 -10.25
C PHE A 34 4.20 -34.77 -10.15
N ARG A 35 4.69 -33.94 -11.08
CA ARG A 35 6.07 -33.47 -11.06
C ARG A 35 6.20 -32.58 -9.84
N LEU A 36 6.83 -33.10 -8.79
CA LEU A 36 7.35 -32.29 -7.70
C LEU A 36 8.13 -31.13 -8.33
N ALA A 37 7.69 -29.91 -8.06
CA ALA A 37 8.40 -28.72 -8.50
C ALA A 37 9.87 -28.85 -8.08
N ALA A 38 10.79 -28.53 -8.99
CA ALA A 38 12.21 -28.59 -8.69
C ALA A 38 12.50 -27.77 -7.42
N PRO A 39 13.39 -28.25 -6.52
CA PRO A 39 13.70 -27.54 -5.30
C PRO A 39 14.24 -26.15 -5.62
N VAL A 40 13.70 -25.13 -4.94
CA VAL A 40 14.14 -23.73 -5.09
C VAL A 40 15.63 -23.63 -4.80
N SER A 41 16.39 -23.11 -5.76
CA SER A 41 17.85 -23.01 -5.62
C SER A 41 18.24 -22.09 -4.46
N ALA A 42 19.46 -22.24 -3.94
CA ALA A 42 19.96 -21.37 -2.88
C ALA A 42 19.98 -19.89 -3.32
N ALA A 43 20.33 -19.62 -4.58
CA ALA A 43 20.32 -18.28 -5.17
C ALA A 43 18.89 -17.69 -5.22
N GLN A 44 17.90 -18.50 -5.61
CA GLN A 44 16.50 -18.07 -5.61
C GLN A 44 16.00 -17.79 -4.19
N ARG A 45 16.35 -18.62 -3.20
CA ARG A 45 16.00 -18.38 -1.79
C ARG A 45 16.62 -17.09 -1.24
N SER A 46 17.89 -16.83 -1.58
CA SER A 46 18.56 -15.58 -1.18
C SER A 46 17.88 -14.37 -1.82
N LEU A 47 17.55 -14.44 -3.12
CA LEU A 47 16.85 -13.36 -3.81
C LEU A 47 15.46 -13.09 -3.20
N MET A 48 14.72 -14.16 -2.88
CA MET A 48 13.42 -14.06 -2.18
C MET A 48 13.57 -13.36 -0.83
N ALA A 49 14.55 -13.78 -0.02
CA ALA A 49 14.80 -13.16 1.28
C ALA A 49 15.10 -11.67 1.15
N THR A 50 15.94 -11.28 0.18
CA THR A 50 16.25 -9.87 -0.08
C THR A 50 15.04 -9.08 -0.58
N GLN A 51 14.22 -9.63 -1.48
CA GLN A 51 13.05 -8.92 -2.00
C GLN A 51 11.94 -8.77 -0.96
N LEU A 52 11.75 -9.77 -0.10
CA LEU A 52 10.72 -9.77 0.94
C LEU A 52 11.18 -9.12 2.25
N GLN A 53 12.45 -8.75 2.38
CA GLN A 53 12.94 -7.97 3.51
C GLN A 53 12.14 -6.67 3.65
N LYS A 54 11.72 -6.34 4.88
CA LYS A 54 11.01 -5.10 5.17
C LYS A 54 11.98 -3.97 5.51
N ASP A 55 12.47 -3.30 4.49
CA ASP A 55 13.41 -2.18 4.62
C ASP A 55 12.88 -0.88 3.99
N VAL A 56 11.65 -0.90 3.46
CA VAL A 56 10.99 0.30 2.97
C VAL A 56 10.35 1.01 4.14
N VAL A 57 10.65 2.29 4.33
CA VAL A 57 10.11 3.10 5.42
C VAL A 57 9.20 4.17 4.84
N ILE A 58 8.05 4.40 5.47
CA ILE A 58 7.21 5.56 5.19
C ILE A 58 7.62 6.71 6.11
N GLU A 59 7.93 7.85 5.52
CA GLU A 59 8.40 9.05 6.20
C GLU A 59 7.34 10.15 6.09
N PHE A 60 7.15 10.88 7.18
CA PHE A 60 6.25 12.02 7.26
C PHE A 60 7.08 13.25 7.58
N LEU A 61 7.18 14.16 6.62
CA LEU A 61 8.04 15.34 6.73
C LEU A 61 7.15 16.57 6.95
N PRO A 62 6.96 17.01 8.21
CA PRO A 62 6.12 18.16 8.52
C PRO A 62 6.83 19.48 8.21
N THR A 63 6.08 20.43 7.65
CA THR A 63 6.42 21.85 7.65
C THR A 63 5.23 22.62 8.22
N ARG A 64 5.49 23.56 9.13
CA ARG A 64 4.45 24.38 9.75
C ARG A 64 4.68 25.85 9.45
N ASP A 65 3.62 26.51 9.01
CA ASP A 65 3.56 27.96 8.83
C ASP A 65 2.26 28.47 9.43
N HIS A 66 2.34 29.16 10.58
CA HIS A 66 1.18 29.64 11.34
C HIS A 66 0.13 28.54 11.61
N ASP A 67 -1.07 28.69 11.04
CA ASP A 67 -2.18 27.75 11.14
C ASP A 67 -2.16 26.67 10.05
N ARG A 68 -1.18 26.68 9.15
CA ARG A 68 -1.02 25.68 8.10
C ARG A 68 0.04 24.66 8.48
N VAL A 69 -0.32 23.38 8.39
CA VAL A 69 0.61 22.25 8.50
C VAL A 69 0.62 21.53 7.17
N VAL A 70 1.79 21.38 6.58
CA VAL A 70 2.02 20.60 5.36
C VAL A 70 2.81 19.36 5.73
N ILE A 71 2.41 18.21 5.21
CA ILE A 71 3.09 16.93 5.45
C ILE A 71 3.38 16.30 4.11
N GLU A 72 4.66 16.21 3.77
CA GLU A 72 5.09 15.37 2.66
C GLU A 72 5.17 13.92 3.14
N ILE A 73 4.46 13.03 2.45
CA ILE A 73 4.55 11.58 2.63
C ILE A 73 5.55 11.06 1.61
N ARG A 74 6.62 10.47 2.09
CA ARG A 74 7.70 9.91 1.27
C ARG A 74 7.96 8.46 1.62
N LEU A 75 8.44 7.67 0.66
CA LEU A 75 9.00 6.35 0.90
C LEU A 75 10.51 6.42 0.79
N SER A 76 11.21 5.87 1.78
CA SER A 76 12.64 5.53 1.71
C SER A 76 12.76 4.06 1.32
N ASN A 77 13.36 3.79 0.17
CA ASN A 77 13.47 2.47 -0.46
C ASN A 77 14.95 2.15 -0.75
N PRO A 78 15.78 1.94 0.29
CA PRO A 78 17.23 1.81 0.14
C PRO A 78 17.64 0.63 -0.76
N SER A 79 16.87 -0.45 -0.74
CA SER A 79 17.08 -1.65 -1.56
C SER A 79 16.46 -1.57 -2.95
N ARG A 80 15.90 -0.41 -3.35
CA ARG A 80 15.32 -0.16 -4.68
C ARG A 80 14.28 -1.20 -5.11
N LYS A 81 13.47 -1.68 -4.15
CA LYS A 81 12.43 -2.67 -4.41
C LYS A 81 11.45 -2.16 -5.46
N PRO A 82 10.92 -3.05 -6.32
CA PRO A 82 9.98 -2.68 -7.38
C PRO A 82 8.57 -2.47 -6.80
N ILE A 83 8.33 -1.30 -6.19
CA ILE A 83 7.07 -0.97 -5.52
C ILE A 83 5.98 -0.75 -6.57
N THR A 84 4.86 -1.44 -6.42
CA THR A 84 3.72 -1.36 -7.34
C THR A 84 2.56 -0.56 -6.78
N SER A 85 2.42 -0.53 -5.45
CA SER A 85 1.38 0.27 -4.80
C SER A 85 1.75 0.67 -3.39
N VAL A 86 1.12 1.75 -2.94
CA VAL A 86 1.18 2.25 -1.58
C VAL A 86 -0.23 2.56 -1.12
N GLN A 87 -0.55 2.09 0.08
CA GLN A 87 -1.74 2.46 0.80
C GLN A 87 -1.30 3.01 2.15
N THR A 88 -1.78 4.18 2.54
CA THR A 88 -1.51 4.71 3.87
C THR A 88 -2.75 5.40 4.38
N TRP A 89 -3.18 5.01 5.57
CA TRP A 89 -4.23 5.70 6.30
C TRP A 89 -3.57 6.39 7.48
N LEU A 90 -3.92 7.64 7.73
CA LEU A 90 -3.42 8.40 8.86
C LEU A 90 -4.56 8.79 9.77
N SER A 91 -4.37 8.63 11.07
CA SER A 91 -5.28 9.19 12.07
C SER A 91 -4.75 10.53 12.59
N PHE A 92 -5.65 11.48 12.82
CA PHE A 92 -5.38 12.79 13.41
C PHE A 92 -6.52 13.20 14.35
N ASP A 93 -6.29 14.19 15.22
CA ASP A 93 -7.35 14.74 16.08
C ASP A 93 -8.19 15.80 15.32
N PRO A 94 -9.46 15.49 14.95
CA PRO A 94 -10.29 16.41 14.18
C PRO A 94 -10.73 17.65 14.96
N LYS A 95 -10.48 17.72 16.27
CA LYS A 95 -10.71 18.93 17.09
C LYS A 95 -9.53 19.90 17.03
N LYS A 96 -8.38 19.46 16.51
CA LYS A 96 -7.13 20.24 16.42
C LYS A 96 -6.70 20.49 14.99
N LEU A 97 -6.97 19.56 14.08
CA LEU A 97 -6.62 19.66 12.66
C LEU A 97 -7.84 19.44 11.78
N GLU A 98 -7.85 20.11 10.63
CA GLU A 98 -8.78 19.90 9.54
C GLU A 98 -7.96 19.66 8.27
N GLY A 99 -8.13 18.52 7.60
CA GLY A 99 -7.51 18.28 6.32
C GLY A 99 -8.15 19.13 5.23
N THR A 100 -7.35 19.88 4.48
CA THR A 100 -7.84 20.87 3.50
C THR A 100 -7.43 20.57 2.07
N ASP A 101 -6.26 19.94 1.85
CA ASP A 101 -5.77 19.63 0.51
C ASP A 101 -4.90 18.37 0.50
N MET A 102 -4.93 17.66 -0.63
CA MET A 102 -4.11 16.49 -0.92
C MET A 102 -3.55 16.63 -2.32
N ASN A 103 -2.28 17.01 -2.42
CA ASN A 103 -1.57 17.12 -3.68
C ASN A 103 -0.83 15.82 -3.99
N VAL A 104 -1.00 15.35 -5.21
CA VAL A 104 -0.53 14.06 -5.72
C VAL A 104 0.34 14.19 -6.98
N VAL A 105 0.61 15.41 -7.43
CA VAL A 105 1.26 15.74 -8.71
C VAL A 105 2.68 15.17 -8.80
N ASP A 106 3.48 15.30 -7.75
CA ASP A 106 4.89 14.90 -7.76
C ASP A 106 5.10 13.39 -7.56
N SER A 107 4.03 12.62 -7.37
CA SER A 107 4.14 11.20 -7.13
C SER A 107 4.09 10.40 -8.44
N PRO A 108 4.99 9.43 -8.62
CA PRO A 108 5.03 8.58 -9.82
C PRO A 108 3.88 7.56 -9.88
N PHE A 109 3.11 7.37 -8.81
CA PHE A 109 1.95 6.46 -8.81
C PHE A 109 0.73 7.08 -9.52
N ALA A 110 0.54 6.78 -10.80
CA ALA A 110 -0.51 7.39 -11.62
C ALA A 110 -1.94 6.91 -11.32
N LEU A 111 -2.10 5.71 -10.73
CA LEU A 111 -3.42 5.13 -10.46
C LEU A 111 -3.86 5.47 -9.05
N THR A 112 -5.12 5.86 -8.91
CA THR A 112 -5.77 6.11 -7.62
C THR A 112 -6.76 4.98 -7.33
N ALA A 113 -6.68 4.40 -6.13
CA ALA A 113 -7.66 3.40 -5.71
C ALA A 113 -9.02 4.07 -5.42
N PRO A 114 -10.16 3.45 -5.81
CA PRO A 114 -11.49 4.01 -5.53
C PRO A 114 -11.68 4.32 -4.04
N PHE A 115 -12.25 5.49 -3.74
CA PHE A 115 -12.50 5.98 -2.38
C PHE A 115 -11.24 6.12 -1.50
N LYS A 116 -10.05 6.10 -2.12
CA LYS A 116 -8.78 6.45 -1.50
C LYS A 116 -8.27 7.73 -2.18
N ASN A 117 -7.56 8.56 -1.43
CA ASN A 117 -7.23 9.98 -1.68
C ASN A 117 -8.30 10.97 -1.18
N THR A 118 -8.69 10.86 0.09
CA THR A 118 -9.66 11.78 0.69
C THR A 118 -9.43 11.96 2.19
N PHE A 119 -10.03 13.01 2.74
CA PHE A 119 -10.09 13.29 4.17
C PHE A 119 -11.48 12.94 4.72
N ASP A 120 -11.53 12.17 5.79
CA ASP A 120 -12.69 12.06 6.67
C ASP A 120 -12.43 12.92 7.92
N ASN A 121 -12.64 14.23 7.77
CA ASN A 121 -12.45 15.21 8.84
C ASN A 121 -13.37 14.97 10.06
N LYS A 122 -14.46 14.20 9.89
CA LYS A 122 -15.35 13.84 11.01
C LYS A 122 -14.74 12.75 11.87
N ARG A 123 -14.11 11.75 11.24
CA ARG A 123 -13.45 10.64 11.94
C ARG A 123 -11.98 10.90 12.26
N GLY A 124 -11.39 11.96 11.70
CA GLY A 124 -9.97 12.26 11.87
C GLY A 124 -9.10 11.30 11.07
N LEU A 125 -9.49 10.98 9.83
CA LEU A 125 -8.76 10.05 8.98
C LEU A 125 -8.34 10.69 7.65
N VAL A 126 -7.13 10.37 7.19
CA VAL A 126 -6.70 10.56 5.81
C VAL A 126 -6.59 9.18 5.19
N MET A 127 -7.18 8.98 4.02
CA MET A 127 -7.10 7.72 3.30
C MET A 127 -6.38 7.96 1.99
N LEU A 128 -5.23 7.32 1.78
CA LEU A 128 -4.43 7.43 0.56
C LEU A 128 -4.19 6.04 -0.02
N GLY A 129 -4.35 5.90 -1.33
CA GLY A 129 -4.17 4.62 -2.01
C GLY A 129 -3.79 4.85 -3.45
N ARG A 130 -2.55 4.51 -3.79
CA ARG A 130 -1.97 4.78 -5.09
C ARG A 130 -1.22 3.57 -5.63
N ALA A 131 -1.23 3.43 -6.96
CA ALA A 131 -0.57 2.33 -7.64
C ALA A 131 0.02 2.80 -8.98
N ASN A 132 0.83 1.95 -9.58
CA ASN A 132 1.31 2.12 -10.94
C ASN A 132 1.35 0.77 -11.66
N ASN A 133 1.15 0.78 -12.98
CA ASN A 133 1.29 -0.43 -13.79
C ASN A 133 2.76 -0.85 -13.91
N THR A 134 3.66 0.14 -13.95
CA THR A 134 5.11 -0.07 -13.96
C THR A 134 5.64 0.08 -12.53
N PRO A 135 6.38 -0.90 -11.99
CA PRO A 135 6.96 -0.77 -10.66
C PRO A 135 7.94 0.40 -10.56
N ILE A 136 7.97 1.04 -9.39
CA ILE A 136 8.84 2.19 -9.06
C ILE A 136 9.90 1.71 -8.09
N SER A 137 11.17 1.99 -8.41
CA SER A 137 12.35 1.49 -7.69
C SER A 137 13.27 2.60 -7.22
N ASP A 138 12.84 3.86 -7.31
CA ASP A 138 13.61 4.99 -6.82
C ASP A 138 13.90 4.86 -5.32
N PRO A 139 15.08 5.32 -4.85
CA PRO A 139 15.45 5.24 -3.44
C PRO A 139 14.59 6.16 -2.55
N TYR A 140 14.04 7.22 -3.13
CA TYR A 140 13.13 8.15 -2.47
C TYR A 140 11.94 8.41 -3.38
N ILE A 141 10.73 8.20 -2.87
CA ILE A 141 9.50 8.32 -3.66
C ILE A 141 8.51 9.20 -2.90
N THR A 142 8.22 10.39 -3.42
CA THR A 142 7.12 11.21 -2.89
C THR A 142 5.79 10.53 -3.24
N VAL A 143 4.90 10.36 -2.27
CA VAL A 143 3.59 9.70 -2.43
C VAL A 143 2.47 10.73 -2.50
N ALA A 144 2.48 11.71 -1.62
CA ALA A 144 1.54 12.81 -1.59
C ALA A 144 2.03 13.92 -0.66
N THR A 145 1.48 15.11 -0.84
CA THR A 145 1.62 16.24 0.08
C THR A 145 0.25 16.55 0.65
N LEU A 146 0.10 16.43 1.96
CA LEU A 146 -1.12 16.73 2.68
C LEU A 146 -1.05 18.13 3.26
N THR A 147 -2.13 18.91 3.16
CA THR A 147 -2.27 20.16 3.88
C THR A 147 -3.38 20.04 4.92
N PHE A 148 -3.07 20.49 6.13
CA PHE A 148 -4.01 20.63 7.24
C PHE A 148 -4.06 22.08 7.69
N LYS A 149 -5.24 22.48 8.17
CA LYS A 149 -5.46 23.69 8.95
C LYS A 149 -5.50 23.36 10.44
N SER A 150 -4.74 24.10 11.23
CA SER A 150 -4.70 24.04 12.69
C SER A 150 -5.89 24.81 13.26
N LEU A 151 -6.81 24.10 13.89
CA LEU A 151 -8.02 24.67 14.50
C LEU A 151 -7.75 25.22 15.90
N LYS A 152 -6.76 24.65 16.60
CA LYS A 152 -6.38 25.04 17.97
C LYS A 152 -4.88 24.97 18.16
N PRO A 153 -4.27 25.86 18.96
CA PRO A 153 -2.88 25.74 19.34
C PRO A 153 -2.65 24.53 20.25
N GLY A 154 -1.43 24.00 20.23
CA GLY A 154 -0.99 22.92 21.11
C GLY A 154 -0.48 21.70 20.36
N VAL A 155 -0.10 20.68 21.14
CA VAL A 155 0.49 19.45 20.61
C VAL A 155 -0.59 18.52 20.05
N THR A 156 -0.36 17.96 18.87
CA THR A 156 -1.20 16.91 18.29
C THR A 156 -0.34 15.86 17.60
N MET A 157 -0.89 14.67 17.43
CA MET A 157 -0.21 13.56 16.76
C MET A 157 -0.91 13.24 15.44
N ILE A 158 -0.12 12.73 14.50
CA ILE A 158 -0.60 12.10 13.28
C ILE A 158 0.10 10.75 13.22
N ASP A 159 -0.68 9.68 13.13
CA ASP A 159 -0.18 8.30 13.25
C ASP A 159 -0.65 7.44 12.09
N ALA A 160 0.16 6.45 11.71
CA ALA A 160 -0.28 5.41 10.78
C ALA A 160 -1.46 4.62 11.40
N TYR A 161 -2.60 4.63 10.72
CA TYR A 161 -3.80 3.96 11.18
C TYR A 161 -3.75 2.47 10.83
N ASP A 162 -3.99 1.63 11.84
CA ASP A 162 -4.17 0.18 11.72
C ASP A 162 -3.10 -0.47 10.84
N TYR A 163 -1.83 -0.19 11.15
CA TYR A 163 -0.71 -0.92 10.55
C TYR A 163 -0.78 -2.38 10.97
N GLN A 164 -0.65 -3.26 9.99
CA GLN A 164 -0.43 -4.68 10.21
C GLN A 164 0.77 -5.11 9.38
N PRO A 165 1.60 -6.06 9.86
CA PRO A 165 2.76 -6.51 9.12
C PRO A 165 2.40 -7.25 7.81
N ASP A 166 1.16 -7.67 7.62
CA ASP A 166 0.67 -8.29 6.41
C ASP A 166 -0.11 -7.28 5.53
N LEU A 167 -1.08 -7.75 4.75
CA LEU A 167 -1.95 -6.93 3.90
C LEU A 167 -3.33 -6.65 4.53
N SER A 168 -3.56 -7.07 5.78
CA SER A 168 -4.86 -6.91 6.45
C SER A 168 -5.10 -5.50 7.01
N GLY A 169 -4.01 -4.75 7.23
CA GLY A 169 -4.05 -3.37 7.72
C GLY A 169 -4.34 -2.32 6.65
N HIS A 170 -4.37 -1.06 7.08
CA HIS A 170 -4.68 0.08 6.22
C HIS A 170 -3.45 0.88 5.76
N THR A 171 -2.27 0.47 6.21
CA THR A 171 -0.98 1.05 5.82
C THR A 171 -0.06 -0.06 5.30
N SER A 172 0.28 -0.01 4.02
CA SER A 172 1.11 -1.01 3.34
C SER A 172 1.87 -0.39 2.15
N VAL A 173 3.04 -0.95 1.86
CA VAL A 173 3.79 -0.68 0.64
C VAL A 173 4.04 -2.01 -0.02
N ASN A 174 3.53 -2.17 -1.24
CA ASN A 174 3.43 -3.49 -1.84
C ASN A 174 4.31 -3.61 -3.07
N ILE A 175 4.97 -4.76 -3.18
CA ILE A 175 5.59 -5.24 -4.43
C ILE A 175 4.74 -6.38 -5.00
N LEU A 176 4.96 -6.70 -6.28
CA LEU A 176 4.50 -7.97 -6.84
C LEU A 176 5.67 -8.95 -6.89
N PHE A 177 5.51 -10.08 -6.22
CA PHE A 177 6.46 -11.19 -6.26
C PHE A 177 5.71 -12.47 -6.65
N ASN A 178 6.13 -13.13 -7.73
CA ASN A 178 5.39 -14.25 -8.33
C ASN A 178 3.88 -13.93 -8.55
N HIS A 179 3.57 -12.72 -9.02
CA HIS A 179 2.21 -12.20 -9.25
C HIS A 179 1.33 -12.06 -7.99
N LEU A 180 1.90 -12.24 -6.80
CA LEU A 180 1.20 -12.02 -5.53
C LEU A 180 1.70 -10.72 -4.87
N PRO A 181 0.81 -9.95 -4.24
CA PRO A 181 1.20 -8.76 -3.49
C PRO A 181 1.91 -9.15 -2.19
N TYR A 182 2.97 -8.42 -1.84
CA TYR A 182 3.65 -8.55 -0.56
C TYR A 182 3.92 -7.18 0.05
N ASN A 183 3.59 -7.03 1.33
CA ASN A 183 3.90 -5.83 2.10
C ASN A 183 5.39 -5.82 2.49
N VAL A 184 6.12 -4.83 2.00
CA VAL A 184 7.55 -4.61 2.28
C VAL A 184 7.80 -3.43 3.23
N LEU A 185 6.73 -2.84 3.76
CA LEU A 185 6.80 -1.74 4.73
C LEU A 185 7.37 -2.23 6.06
N ALA A 186 8.48 -1.64 6.48
CA ALA A 186 8.99 -1.71 7.84
C ALA A 186 7.95 -1.14 8.82
N GLU A 187 7.97 -1.63 10.06
CA GLU A 187 7.03 -1.15 11.09
C GLU A 187 7.19 0.37 11.28
N PRO A 188 6.11 1.18 11.12
CA PRO A 188 6.17 2.61 11.35
C PRO A 188 6.45 2.93 12.83
N GLU A 189 7.23 3.97 13.10
CA GLU A 189 7.43 4.47 14.45
C GLU A 189 6.13 5.04 15.05
N ILE A 190 5.96 4.91 16.38
CA ILE A 190 4.81 5.41 17.13
C ILE A 190 5.31 6.27 18.31
N PRO A 191 4.85 7.54 18.46
CA PRO A 191 3.99 8.25 17.52
C PRO A 191 4.74 8.54 16.22
N THR A 192 4.03 8.45 15.10
CA THR A 192 4.62 8.62 13.77
C THR A 192 5.02 10.07 13.53
N LEU A 193 4.23 11.03 14.03
CA LEU A 193 4.53 12.45 13.94
C LEU A 193 3.91 13.21 15.11
N VAL A 194 4.73 13.99 15.80
CA VAL A 194 4.30 14.93 16.85
C VAL A 194 4.42 16.36 16.33
N LEU A 195 3.28 17.05 16.19
CA LEU A 195 3.22 18.46 15.85
C LEU A 195 3.18 19.27 17.13
N ARG A 196 4.14 20.19 17.31
CA ARG A 196 4.23 21.12 18.44
C ARG A 196 3.87 22.52 18.01
#